data_AF-A0A373DVD3-F1
#
_entry.id   AF-A0A373DVD3-F1
#
_cell.length_a   1.000
_cell.length_b   1.000
_cell.length_c   1.000
_cell.angle_alpha   90.00
_cell.angle_beta   90.00
_cell.angle_gamma   90.00
#
_symmetry.space_group_name_H-M   'P 1'
#
loop_
_entity.id
_entity.type
_entity.pdbx_description
1 polymer ?
#
loop_
_entity_poly.entity_id
_entity_poly.type
_entity_poly.pdbx_seq_one_letter_code
_entity_poly.pdbx_strand_id
1 'polypeptide(L)'
;MEHRITAFTDQHRARALRTPYHSLGDGREMLVPDWAQHRSVYRSSGRTLYLVETDSLAEARDDLERLGRAGWDVRVAEDPAAPSRARIAFTRKEFARAA
;
A
#
# COMPACT_ATOMS: atom_id res chain seq x y z
N MET A 1 14.65 -32.66 -33.83
CA MET A 1 14.92 -31.23 -33.54
C MET A 1 14.26 -30.92 -32.20
N GLU A 2 15.03 -30.96 -31.12
CA GLU A 2 14.53 -30.71 -29.76
C GLU A 2 14.68 -29.23 -29.41
N HIS A 3 13.56 -28.55 -29.18
CA HIS A 3 13.56 -27.20 -28.63
C HIS A 3 13.83 -27.28 -27.13
N ARG A 4 15.08 -27.02 -26.72
CA ARG A 4 15.37 -26.69 -25.31
C ARG A 4 14.79 -25.32 -25.01
N ILE A 5 13.62 -25.30 -24.37
CA ILE A 5 13.12 -24.13 -23.68
C ILE A 5 14.07 -23.91 -22.51
N THR A 6 14.98 -22.95 -22.65
CA THR A 6 15.76 -22.41 -21.54
C THR A 6 14.76 -21.91 -20.52
N ALA A 7 14.62 -22.63 -19.41
CA ALA A 7 13.92 -22.14 -18.24
C ALA A 7 14.68 -20.90 -17.77
N PHE A 8 14.18 -19.71 -18.16
CA PHE A 8 14.45 -18.48 -17.44
C PHE A 8 13.97 -18.73 -16.03
N THR A 9 14.89 -19.17 -15.19
CA THR A 9 14.60 -19.37 -13.78
C THR A 9 14.39 -17.97 -13.25
N ASP A 10 13.11 -17.61 -13.16
CA ASP A 10 12.51 -16.41 -12.60
C ASP A 10 12.95 -16.28 -11.13
N GLN A 11 14.25 -16.03 -10.94
CA GLN A 11 14.90 -15.85 -9.64
C GLN A 11 14.60 -14.47 -9.05
N HIS A 12 13.67 -13.72 -9.64
CA HIS A 12 12.78 -12.83 -8.89
C HIS A 12 11.91 -13.70 -7.99
N ARG A 13 12.53 -14.26 -6.94
CA ARG A 13 11.82 -14.71 -5.74
C ARG A 13 10.74 -13.68 -5.49
N ALA A 14 9.49 -14.08 -5.71
CA ALA A 14 8.32 -13.27 -5.46
C ALA A 14 8.37 -12.88 -3.99
N ARG A 15 9.06 -11.77 -3.69
CA ARG A 15 8.98 -11.11 -2.40
C ARG A 15 7.54 -10.69 -2.36
N ALA A 16 6.70 -11.50 -1.70
CA ALA A 16 5.27 -11.27 -1.62
C ALA A 16 5.05 -9.78 -1.45
N LEU A 17 4.38 -9.14 -2.43
CA LEU A 17 4.26 -7.69 -2.50
C LEU A 17 3.63 -7.23 -1.19
N ARG A 18 4.48 -6.78 -0.26
CA ARG A 18 4.04 -6.43 1.10
C ARG A 18 3.08 -5.26 0.96
N THR A 19 1.85 -5.46 1.41
CA THR A 19 0.81 -4.43 1.48
C THR A 19 1.14 -3.42 2.59
N PRO A 20 0.44 -2.27 2.67
CA PRO A 20 0.61 -1.34 3.78
C PRO A 20 0.38 -2.02 5.13
N TYR A 21 -0.64 -2.89 5.21
CA TYR A 21 -1.02 -3.63 6.42
C TYR A 21 0.04 -4.61 6.92
N HIS A 22 0.87 -5.19 6.04
CA HIS A 22 2.04 -5.96 6.49
C HIS A 22 3.10 -5.07 7.16
N SER A 23 3.15 -3.78 6.80
CA SER A 23 4.11 -2.83 7.39
C SER A 23 3.64 -2.31 8.76
N LEU A 24 2.33 -2.37 9.03
CA LEU A 24 1.73 -2.12 10.34
C LEU A 24 1.85 -3.34 11.27
N GLY A 25 1.82 -4.55 10.71
CA GLY A 25 2.15 -5.77 11.44
C GLY A 25 3.66 -5.96 11.66
N ASP A 26 4.06 -7.21 11.90
CA ASP A 26 5.46 -7.63 12.02
C ASP A 26 6.11 -7.98 10.66
N GLY A 27 5.38 -7.75 9.56
CA GLY A 27 5.79 -8.09 8.20
C GLY A 27 5.51 -9.53 7.78
N ARG A 28 5.10 -10.42 8.70
CA ARG A 28 4.60 -11.77 8.42
C ARG A 28 3.08 -11.81 8.49
N GLU A 29 2.51 -11.13 9.47
CA GLU A 29 1.08 -10.95 9.61
C GLU A 29 0.65 -9.55 9.14
N MET A 30 -0.55 -9.48 8.60
CA MET A 30 -1.19 -8.21 8.28
C MET A 30 -1.92 -7.68 9.52
N LEU A 31 -1.67 -6.42 9.86
CA LEU A 31 -2.52 -5.67 10.78
C LEU A 31 -3.39 -4.72 9.95
N VAL A 32 -4.70 -4.93 9.98
CA VAL A 32 -5.69 -4.05 9.35
C VAL A 32 -6.40 -3.28 10.46
N PRO A 33 -6.09 -1.99 10.66
CA PRO A 33 -6.70 -1.19 11.71
C PRO A 33 -8.18 -0.87 11.43
N ASP A 34 -8.92 -0.52 12.48
CA ASP A 34 -10.35 -0.18 12.38
C ASP A 34 -10.62 1.08 11.56
N TRP A 35 -9.71 2.07 11.60
CA TRP A 35 -9.80 3.29 10.79
C TRP A 35 -9.76 2.99 9.28
N ALA A 36 -9.22 1.84 8.86
CA ALA A 36 -9.03 1.48 7.47
C ALA A 36 -10.32 0.92 6.83
N GLN A 37 -11.36 1.76 6.80
CA GLN A 37 -12.66 1.43 6.23
C GLN A 37 -12.63 1.49 4.69
N HIS A 38 -13.59 0.85 4.03
CA HIS A 38 -13.76 0.85 2.56
C HIS A 38 -12.44 0.78 1.75
N ARG A 39 -11.80 -0.38 1.78
CA ARG A 39 -10.46 -0.58 1.18
C ARG A 39 -10.58 -1.02 -0.28
N SER A 40 -9.95 -0.28 -1.18
CA SER A 40 -9.84 -0.62 -2.60
C SER A 40 -8.39 -0.76 -3.03
N VAL A 41 -8.13 -1.63 -4.01
CA VAL A 41 -6.78 -1.83 -4.55
C VAL A 41 -6.83 -1.70 -6.06
N TYR A 42 -6.02 -0.79 -6.60
CA TYR A 42 -5.88 -0.56 -8.04
C TYR A 42 -4.48 -0.97 -8.47
N ARG A 43 -4.39 -1.75 -9.56
CA ARG A 43 -3.11 -2.18 -10.14
C ARG A 43 -3.05 -1.70 -11.58
N SER A 44 -1.99 -0.99 -11.93
CA SER A 44 -1.77 -0.50 -13.30
C SER A 44 -0.29 -0.28 -13.54
N SER A 45 0.21 -0.68 -14.72
CA SER A 45 1.58 -0.42 -15.19
C SER A 45 2.68 -0.69 -14.17
N GLY A 46 2.61 -1.84 -13.49
CA GLY A 46 3.60 -2.24 -12.47
C GLY A 46 3.50 -1.51 -11.13
N ARG A 47 2.49 -0.65 -10.94
CA ARG A 47 2.24 0.08 -9.70
C ARG A 47 0.97 -0.45 -9.03
N THR A 48 0.95 -0.42 -7.70
CA THR A 48 -0.24 -0.73 -6.89
C THR A 48 -0.59 0.47 -6.03
N LEU A 49 -1.83 0.94 -6.15
CA LEU A 49 -2.41 1.98 -5.32
C LEU A 49 -3.43 1.34 -4.38
N TYR A 50 -3.23 1.52 -3.08
CA TYR A 50 -4.21 1.17 -2.06
C TYR A 50 -4.97 2.44 -1.69
N LEU A 51 -6.29 2.40 -1.78
CA LEU A 51 -7.17 3.50 -1.38
C LEU A 51 -8.01 3.05 -0.18
N VAL A 52 -8.12 3.92 0.80
CA VAL A 52 -8.87 3.69 2.03
C VAL A 52 -9.69 4.93 2.32
N GLU A 53 -10.94 4.73 2.72
CA GLU A 53 -11.76 5.81 3.26
C GLU A 53 -11.83 5.63 4.77
N THR A 54 -11.65 6.70 5.53
CA THR A 54 -11.74 6.67 7.00
C THR A 54 -12.72 7.74 7.46
N ASP A 55 -13.38 7.49 8.58
CA ASP A 55 -14.25 8.46 9.27
C ASP A 55 -13.56 9.17 10.46
N SER A 56 -12.37 8.70 10.84
CA SER A 56 -11.55 9.18 11.95
C SER A 56 -10.07 9.27 11.55
N LEU A 57 -9.68 10.37 10.90
CA LEU A 57 -8.28 10.62 10.54
C LEU A 57 -7.34 10.68 11.75
N ALA A 58 -7.86 11.11 12.91
CA ALA A 58 -7.08 11.19 14.15
C ALA A 58 -6.57 9.82 14.60
N GLU A 59 -7.39 8.77 14.50
CA GLU A 59 -7.01 7.39 14.85
C GLU A 59 -5.99 6.80 13.88
N ALA A 60 -5.98 7.24 12.63
CA ALA A 60 -5.05 6.77 11.61
C ALA A 60 -3.63 7.35 11.78
N ARG A 61 -3.48 8.51 12.45
CA ARG A 61 -2.29 9.37 12.36
C ARG A 61 -0.98 8.63 12.63
N ASP A 62 -0.89 7.90 13.74
CA ASP A 62 0.35 7.20 14.13
C ASP A 62 0.71 6.09 13.13
N ASP A 63 -0.30 5.37 12.63
CA ASP A 63 -0.11 4.35 11.61
C ASP A 63 0.34 4.96 10.28
N LEU A 64 -0.21 6.11 9.88
CA LEU A 64 0.21 6.83 8.67
C LEU A 64 1.67 7.25 8.74
N GLU A 65 2.14 7.74 9.90
CA GLU A 65 3.55 8.04 10.11
C GLU A 65 4.42 6.78 10.00
N ARG A 66 3.99 5.68 10.62
CA ARG A 66 4.71 4.39 10.56
C ARG A 66 4.80 3.88 9.12
N LEU A 67 3.73 3.98 8.33
CA LEU A 67 3.72 3.65 6.91
C LEU A 67 4.69 4.52 6.10
N GLY A 68 4.71 5.83 6.37
CA GLY A 68 5.65 6.76 5.77
C GLY A 68 7.11 6.35 6.01
N ARG A 69 7.44 5.92 7.24
CA ARG A 69 8.77 5.40 7.62
C ARG A 69 9.07 4.05 6.98
N ALA A 70 8.05 3.21 6.74
CA ALA A 70 8.18 1.90 6.11
C ALA A 70 8.28 1.93 4.57
N GLY A 71 8.43 3.12 3.97
CA GLY A 71 8.66 3.28 2.53
C GLY A 71 7.39 3.47 1.70
N TRP A 72 6.26 3.78 2.33
CA TRP A 72 5.03 4.16 1.63
C TRP A 72 4.97 5.67 1.38
N ASP A 73 4.57 6.05 0.18
CA ASP A 73 4.06 7.38 -0.13
C ASP A 73 2.60 7.42 0.34
N VAL A 74 2.34 8.28 1.32
CA VAL A 74 1.03 8.43 1.96
C VAL A 74 0.46 9.77 1.51
N ARG A 75 -0.72 9.75 0.89
CA ARG A 75 -1.44 10.98 0.51
C ARG A 75 -2.81 10.97 1.17
N VAL A 76 -3.12 12.05 1.88
CA VAL A 76 -4.38 12.24 2.59
C VAL A 76 -5.16 13.34 1.88
N ALA A 77 -6.43 13.08 1.58
CA ALA A 77 -7.38 14.04 1.08
C ALA A 77 -8.57 14.08 2.03
N GLU A 78 -8.63 15.11 2.86
CA GLU A 78 -9.73 15.36 3.81
C GLU A 78 -11.00 15.79 3.08
N ASP A 79 -12.15 15.40 3.62
CA ASP A 79 -13.44 15.91 3.17
C ASP A 79 -13.69 17.30 3.78
N PRO A 80 -13.80 18.39 2.99
CA PRO A 80 -14.04 19.72 3.51
C PRO A 80 -15.39 19.86 4.24
N ALA A 81 -16.36 18.98 3.97
CA ALA A 81 -17.65 18.96 4.66
C ALA A 81 -17.63 18.15 5.97
N ALA A 82 -16.62 17.29 6.16
CA ALA A 82 -16.48 16.45 7.35
C ALA A 82 -14.98 16.19 7.62
N PRO A 83 -14.27 17.08 8.35
CA PRO A 83 -12.81 17.03 8.50
C PRO A 83 -12.26 15.77 9.19
N SER A 84 -13.11 15.03 9.91
CA SER A 84 -12.72 13.72 10.47
C SER A 84 -12.62 12.64 9.39
N ARG A 85 -13.32 12.81 8.27
CA ARG A 85 -13.33 11.88 7.14
C ARG A 85 -12.22 12.21 6.16
N ALA A 86 -11.55 11.18 5.68
CA ALA A 86 -10.50 11.34 4.68
C ALA A 86 -10.42 10.15 3.74
N ARG A 87 -9.95 10.42 2.52
CA ARG A 87 -9.45 9.40 1.60
C ARG A 87 -7.93 9.36 1.72
N ILE A 88 -7.41 8.16 1.95
CA ILE A 88 -5.99 7.92 2.15
C ILE A 88 -5.49 6.98 1.06
N ALA A 89 -4.48 7.43 0.33
CA ALA A 89 -3.84 6.67 -0.73
C ALA A 89 -2.44 6.24 -0.30
N PHE A 90 -2.13 4.96 -0.53
CA PHE A 90 -0.81 4.37 -0.31
C PHE A 90 -0.22 3.84 -1.62
N THR A 91 1.00 4.23 -1.91
CA THR A 91 1.81 3.61 -2.97
C THR A 91 3.25 3.45 -2.48
N ARG A 92 4.03 2.60 -3.13
CA ARG A 92 5.44 2.43 -2.79
C ARG A 92 6.25 3.64 -3.25
N LYS A 93 7.11 4.19 -2.38
CA LYS A 93 7.93 5.39 -2.67
C LYS A 93 8.81 5.21 -3.91
N GLU A 94 9.34 4.01 -4.13
CA GLU A 94 10.14 3.70 -5.33
C GLU A 94 9.38 3.90 -6.64
N PHE A 95 8.04 3.80 -6.62
CA PHE A 95 7.19 4.03 -7.78
C PHE A 95 6.56 5.42 -7.80
N ALA A 96 6.58 6.14 -6.67
CA ALA A 96 6.03 7.50 -6.58
C ALA A 96 6.95 8.56 -7.21
N ARG A 97 8.29 8.36 -7.18
CA ARG A 97 9.29 9.30 -7.70
C ARG A 97 9.53 9.23 -9.21
N ALA A 98 8.99 8.23 -9.90
CA ALA A 98 9.19 8.03 -11.33
C ALA A 98 8.08 8.73 -12.17
N ALA A 99 7.70 9.94 -11.80
CA ALA A 99 6.69 10.75 -12.48
C ALA A 99 7.14 12.21 -12.54
#